data_AF-A0A4Q3SHE0-F1
#
_entry.id   AF-A0A4Q3SHE0-F1
#
_cell.length_a   1.000
_cell.length_b   1.000
_cell.length_c   1.000
_cell.angle_alpha   90.00
_cell.angle_beta   90.00
_cell.angle_gamma   90.00
#
_symmetry.space_group_name_H-M   'P 1'
#
loop_
_entity.id
_entity.type
_entity.pdbx_description
1 polymer ?
#
loop_
_entity_poly.entity_id
_entity_poly.type
_entity_poly.pdbx_seq_one_letter_code
_entity_poly.pdbx_strand_id
1 'polypeptide(L)'
;MVDTGTAKRIELIGLATDAGASARGATMGPEALRIAELAETLQGLGHTVIDHGDFRPEESGPKPERRRAEILAVANHASNTGLDVLNGGGLPVFLGGDHSISMGSVSGVARWCAERGQELFVLWFDAHG
;
A
#
# COMPACT_ATOMS: atom_id res chain seq x y z
N MET A 1 24.36 21.47 6.72
CA MET A 1 23.99 20.68 5.53
C MET A 1 23.13 19.54 6.02
N VAL A 2 21.82 19.61 5.77
CA VAL A 2 20.90 18.50 6.06
C VAL A 2 21.23 17.43 5.02
N ASP A 3 21.60 16.23 5.48
CA ASP A 3 21.75 15.06 4.62
C ASP A 3 20.37 14.75 4.01
N THR A 4 20.15 15.21 2.78
CA THR A 4 18.98 14.87 1.98
C THR A 4 19.14 13.41 1.59
N GLY A 5 18.53 12.52 2.38
CA GLY A 5 18.81 11.08 2.40
C GLY A 5 18.95 10.43 1.02
N THR A 6 19.85 9.45 0.96
CA THR A 6 20.14 8.59 -0.20
C THR A 6 18.93 8.32 -1.10
N ALA A 7 19.08 8.59 -2.40
CA ALA A 7 18.06 8.30 -3.42
C ALA A 7 17.52 6.87 -3.26
N LYS A 8 16.18 6.74 -3.23
CA LYS A 8 15.47 5.47 -3.11
C LYS A 8 14.79 5.11 -4.43
N ARG A 9 14.60 3.81 -4.65
CA ARG A 9 13.63 3.29 -5.61
C ARG A 9 12.31 3.09 -4.86
N ILE A 10 11.34 3.95 -5.12
CA ILE A 10 10.01 3.93 -4.53
C ILE A 10 9.06 3.26 -5.52
N GLU A 11 8.28 2.30 -5.04
CA GLU A 11 7.31 1.57 -5.86
C GLU A 11 5.90 1.80 -5.30
N LEU A 12 5.09 2.56 -6.04
CA LEU A 12 3.73 2.92 -5.67
C LEU A 12 2.78 1.77 -6.00
N ILE A 13 1.97 1.36 -5.03
CA ILE A 13 1.02 0.23 -5.16
C ILE A 13 -0.37 0.73 -4.79
N GLY A 14 -1.25 0.92 -5.76
CA GLY A 14 -2.63 1.36 -5.52
C GLY A 14 -3.52 0.24 -5.01
N LEU A 15 -4.20 0.47 -3.90
CA LEU A 15 -5.14 -0.46 -3.26
C LEU A 15 -6.51 0.22 -3.11
N ALA A 16 -7.23 0.31 -4.23
CA ALA A 16 -8.50 1.03 -4.32
C ALA A 16 -9.66 0.21 -3.70
N THR A 17 -9.95 0.41 -2.41
CA THR A 17 -11.07 -0.25 -1.72
C THR A 17 -11.71 0.63 -0.64
N ASP A 18 -13.02 0.50 -0.46
CA ASP A 18 -13.78 1.00 0.68
C ASP A 18 -14.59 -0.11 1.38
N ALA A 19 -14.21 -1.38 1.13
CA ALA A 19 -14.91 -2.55 1.67
C ALA A 19 -14.74 -2.73 3.18
N GLY A 20 -13.70 -2.17 3.79
CA GLY A 20 -13.51 -2.10 5.24
C GLY A 20 -14.18 -0.87 5.87
N ALA A 21 -14.51 0.15 5.08
CA ALA A 21 -15.09 1.39 5.58
C ALA A 21 -16.61 1.33 5.86
N SER A 22 -17.09 2.27 6.68
CA SER A 22 -18.53 2.48 6.92
C SER A 22 -19.20 3.31 5.81
N ALA A 23 -18.43 4.03 5.01
CA ALA A 23 -18.88 4.90 3.92
C ALA A 23 -18.06 4.67 2.65
N ARG A 24 -18.65 5.01 1.50
CA ARG A 24 -17.97 4.92 0.21
C ARG A 24 -17.06 6.12 -0.02
N GLY A 25 -16.05 5.92 -0.86
CA GLY A 25 -15.22 7.00 -1.41
C GLY A 25 -13.73 6.82 -1.19
N ALA A 26 -13.32 6.00 -0.21
CA ALA A 26 -11.91 5.72 0.04
C ALA A 26 -11.23 5.06 -1.18
N THR A 27 -11.98 4.29 -1.98
CA THR A 27 -11.56 3.73 -3.27
C THR A 27 -10.94 4.77 -4.24
N MET A 28 -11.27 6.06 -4.11
CA MET A 28 -10.72 7.13 -4.96
C MET A 28 -9.35 7.66 -4.49
N GLY A 29 -8.88 7.24 -3.32
CA GLY A 29 -7.63 7.71 -2.70
C GLY A 29 -6.40 7.60 -3.60
N PRO A 30 -6.12 6.44 -4.23
CA PRO A 30 -4.95 6.29 -5.09
C PRO A 30 -4.96 7.27 -6.26
N GLU A 31 -6.11 7.39 -6.95
CA GLU A 31 -6.26 8.32 -8.08
C GLU A 31 -6.12 9.78 -7.64
N ALA A 32 -6.69 10.15 -6.49
CA ALA A 32 -6.55 11.50 -5.95
C ALA A 32 -5.09 11.88 -5.68
N LEU A 33 -4.29 10.95 -5.19
CA LEU A 33 -2.85 11.16 -4.97
C LEU A 33 -2.06 11.28 -6.28
N ARG A 34 -2.46 10.56 -7.33
CA ARG A 34 -1.86 10.70 -8.67
C ARG A 34 -2.21 12.05 -9.30
N ILE A 35 -3.46 12.49 -9.19
CA ILE A 35 -3.89 13.82 -9.65
C ILE A 35 -3.12 14.92 -8.89
N ALA A 36 -2.77 14.69 -7.63
CA ALA A 36 -1.94 15.59 -6.83
C ALA A 36 -0.43 15.48 -7.12
N GLU A 37 -0.02 14.80 -8.21
CA GLU A 37 1.36 14.72 -8.69
C GLU A 37 2.33 14.09 -7.67
N LEU A 38 1.87 13.06 -6.92
CA LEU A 38 2.70 12.39 -5.93
C LEU A 38 3.98 11.81 -6.53
N ALA A 39 3.90 11.18 -7.70
CA ALA A 39 5.05 10.53 -8.34
C ALA A 39 6.09 11.58 -8.78
N GLU A 40 5.64 12.64 -9.42
CA GLU A 40 6.43 13.77 -9.89
C GLU A 40 7.09 14.50 -8.72
N THR A 41 6.36 14.67 -7.62
CA THR A 41 6.89 15.27 -6.38
C THR A 41 8.04 14.42 -5.82
N LEU A 42 7.85 13.10 -5.72
CA LEU A 42 8.90 12.17 -5.24
C LEU A 42 10.10 12.12 -6.19
N GLN A 43 9.87 12.18 -7.50
CA GLN A 43 10.93 12.29 -8.51
C GLN A 43 11.70 13.61 -8.39
N GLY A 44 11.01 14.72 -8.14
CA GLY A 44 11.61 16.04 -7.89
C GLY A 44 12.50 16.07 -6.64
N LEU A 45 12.25 15.18 -5.67
CA LEU A 45 13.10 14.95 -4.49
C LEU A 45 14.32 14.05 -4.77
N GLY A 46 14.51 13.59 -6.01
CA GLY A 46 15.65 12.77 -6.42
C GLY A 46 15.46 11.26 -6.26
N HIS A 47 14.21 10.79 -6.12
CA HIS A 47 13.90 9.37 -6.07
C HIS A 47 13.59 8.79 -7.46
N THR A 48 13.83 7.49 -7.65
CA THR A 48 13.26 6.76 -8.78
C THR A 48 11.90 6.25 -8.36
N VAL A 49 10.86 6.53 -9.15
CA VAL A 49 9.48 6.13 -8.83
C VAL A 49 8.95 5.22 -9.92
N ILE A 50 8.40 4.08 -9.53
CA ILE A 50 7.68 3.14 -10.39
C ILE A 50 6.25 3.04 -9.86
N ASP A 51 5.25 3.29 -10.70
CA ASP A 51 3.85 3.16 -10.34
C ASP A 51 3.28 1.87 -10.93
N HIS A 52 2.80 0.98 -10.08
CA HIS A 52 2.22 -0.31 -10.47
C HIS A 52 0.72 -0.22 -10.81
N GLY A 53 0.13 0.97 -10.73
CA GLY A 53 -1.30 1.19 -10.95
C GLY A 53 -2.15 0.76 -9.75
N ASP A 54 -3.45 0.56 -9.99
CA ASP A 54 -4.41 0.14 -8.98
C ASP A 54 -4.73 -1.34 -9.10
N PHE A 55 -4.62 -2.06 -7.98
CA PHE A 55 -5.29 -3.33 -7.82
C PHE A 55 -6.76 -3.11 -7.51
N ARG A 56 -7.61 -3.74 -8.33
CA ARG A 56 -9.06 -3.78 -8.12
C ARG A 56 -9.50 -5.25 -8.07
N PRO A 57 -9.94 -5.74 -6.91
CA PRO A 57 -10.42 -7.11 -6.79
C PRO A 57 -11.69 -7.33 -7.63
N GLU A 58 -11.81 -8.52 -8.21
CA GLU A 58 -12.99 -8.88 -9.01
C GLU A 58 -14.26 -8.91 -8.16
N GLU A 59 -15.35 -8.33 -8.66
CA GLU A 59 -16.64 -8.37 -7.98
C GLU A 59 -17.29 -9.75 -8.15
N SER A 60 -17.42 -10.53 -7.07
CA SER A 60 -18.25 -11.74 -7.09
C SER A 60 -18.95 -12.01 -5.74
N GLY A 61 -20.16 -12.60 -5.81
CA GLY A 61 -20.92 -13.07 -4.65
C GLY A 61 -21.88 -12.05 -3.99
N PRO A 62 -22.70 -12.51 -3.01
CA PRO A 62 -23.64 -11.66 -2.27
C PRO A 62 -22.95 -10.67 -1.31
N LYS A 63 -23.61 -9.54 -1.00
CA LYS A 63 -22.98 -8.32 -0.44
C LYS A 63 -22.06 -8.51 0.80
N PRO A 64 -22.41 -9.25 1.86
CA PRO A 64 -21.52 -9.39 3.03
C PRO A 64 -20.29 -10.25 2.74
N GLU A 65 -20.50 -11.35 2.01
CA GLU A 65 -19.43 -12.27 1.59
C GLU A 65 -18.47 -11.58 0.61
N ARG A 66 -19.01 -10.72 -0.26
CA ARG A 66 -18.25 -9.89 -1.19
C ARG A 66 -17.28 -8.94 -0.48
N ARG A 67 -17.73 -8.20 0.55
CA ARG A 67 -16.83 -7.26 1.28
C ARG A 67 -15.67 -7.99 1.92
N ARG A 68 -15.92 -9.14 2.55
CA ARG A 68 -14.86 -9.96 3.14
C ARG A 68 -13.91 -10.51 2.08
N ALA A 69 -14.44 -11.02 0.96
CA ALA A 69 -13.63 -11.53 -0.14
C ALA A 69 -12.73 -10.43 -0.73
N GLU A 70 -13.28 -9.22 -0.89
CA GLU A 70 -12.56 -8.03 -1.35
C GLU A 70 -11.39 -7.68 -0.42
N ILE A 71 -11.65 -7.57 0.89
CA ILE A 71 -10.61 -7.29 1.89
C ILE A 71 -9.49 -8.35 1.84
N LEU A 72 -9.86 -9.64 1.75
CA LEU A 72 -8.88 -10.73 1.68
C LEU A 72 -8.07 -10.69 0.38
N ALA A 73 -8.70 -10.38 -0.75
CA ALA A 73 -8.03 -10.25 -2.04
C ALA A 73 -7.02 -9.08 -2.03
N VAL A 74 -7.44 -7.93 -1.51
CA VAL A 74 -6.57 -6.75 -1.34
C VAL A 74 -5.40 -7.06 -0.41
N ALA A 75 -5.67 -7.71 0.73
CA ALA A 75 -4.61 -8.05 1.68
C ALA A 75 -3.59 -9.03 1.10
N ASN A 76 -4.04 -10.06 0.38
CA ASN A 76 -3.16 -11.01 -0.30
C ASN A 76 -2.31 -10.32 -1.37
N HIS A 77 -2.93 -9.46 -2.19
CA HIS A 77 -2.20 -8.70 -3.21
C HIS A 77 -1.15 -7.78 -2.57
N ALA A 78 -1.55 -6.95 -1.61
CA ALA A 78 -0.65 -6.01 -0.93
C ALA A 78 0.52 -6.73 -0.23
N SER A 79 0.27 -7.85 0.44
CA SER A 79 1.31 -8.65 1.10
C SER A 79 2.33 -9.21 0.10
N ASN A 80 1.86 -9.77 -1.01
CA ASN A 80 2.73 -10.36 -2.03
C ASN A 80 3.52 -9.30 -2.79
N THR A 81 2.85 -8.28 -3.32
CA THR A 81 3.51 -7.20 -4.07
C THR A 81 4.48 -6.43 -3.19
N GLY A 82 4.12 -6.15 -1.94
CA GLY A 82 5.02 -5.53 -0.97
C GLY A 82 6.29 -6.34 -0.72
N LEU A 83 6.14 -7.65 -0.53
CA LEU A 83 7.27 -8.57 -0.35
C LEU A 83 8.17 -8.60 -1.60
N ASP A 84 7.59 -8.65 -2.80
CA ASP A 84 8.34 -8.67 -4.06
C ASP A 84 9.15 -7.38 -4.26
N VAL A 85 8.54 -6.22 -3.99
CA VAL A 85 9.24 -4.92 -4.03
C VAL A 85 10.42 -4.90 -3.05
N LEU A 86 10.19 -5.31 -1.81
CA LEU A 86 11.23 -5.33 -0.78
C LEU A 86 12.35 -6.32 -1.12
N ASN A 87 12.03 -7.49 -1.67
CA ASN A 87 13.01 -8.47 -2.14
C ASN A 87 13.84 -7.95 -3.32
N GLY A 88 13.25 -7.12 -4.19
CA GLY A 88 13.96 -6.40 -5.23
C GLY A 88 14.80 -5.21 -4.75
N GLY A 89 14.80 -4.90 -3.44
CA GLY A 89 15.48 -3.73 -2.87
C GLY A 89 14.76 -2.39 -3.06
N GLY A 90 13.47 -2.42 -3.40
CA GLY A 90 12.61 -1.24 -3.50
C GLY A 90 11.93 -0.90 -2.17
N LEU A 91 11.42 0.32 -2.07
CA LEU A 91 10.57 0.77 -0.98
C LEU A 91 9.11 0.76 -1.44
N PRO A 92 8.26 -0.16 -0.94
CA PRO A 92 6.85 -0.15 -1.28
C PRO A 92 6.14 1.01 -0.58
N VAL A 93 5.34 1.77 -1.34
CA VAL A 93 4.42 2.79 -0.82
C VAL A 93 3.02 2.42 -1.28
N PHE A 94 2.19 1.99 -0.34
CA PHE A 94 0.82 1.60 -0.62
C PHE A 94 -0.08 2.83 -0.63
N LEU A 95 -0.73 3.08 -1.76
CA LEU A 95 -1.73 4.14 -1.89
C LEU A 95 -3.07 3.53 -1.55
N GLY A 96 -3.61 3.93 -0.40
CA GLY A 96 -4.78 3.32 0.18
C GLY A 96 -6.09 3.82 -0.39
N GLY A 97 -7.08 2.94 -0.26
CA GLY A 97 -8.39 3.31 0.25
C GLY A 97 -8.44 3.17 1.78
N ASP A 98 -9.44 2.45 2.32
CA ASP A 98 -9.66 2.39 3.77
C ASP A 98 -8.56 1.64 4.56
N HIS A 99 -8.65 1.69 5.89
CA HIS A 99 -7.56 1.19 6.74
C HIS A 99 -7.39 -0.35 6.75
N SER A 100 -8.33 -1.12 6.17
CA SER A 100 -8.21 -2.57 6.05
C SER A 100 -7.03 -3.02 5.20
N ILE A 101 -6.51 -2.16 4.32
CA ILE A 101 -5.30 -2.42 3.52
C ILE A 101 -4.07 -2.74 4.39
N SER A 102 -4.04 -2.26 5.63
CA SER A 102 -2.98 -2.50 6.61
C SER A 102 -2.74 -3.98 6.88
N MET A 103 -3.79 -4.81 6.79
CA MET A 103 -3.71 -6.26 6.97
C MET A 103 -2.72 -6.88 5.99
N GLY A 104 -2.72 -6.41 4.73
CA GLY A 104 -1.80 -6.88 3.70
C GLY A 104 -0.46 -6.16 3.72
N SER A 105 -0.47 -4.82 3.80
CA SER A 105 0.77 -4.03 3.71
C SER A 105 1.73 -4.32 4.86
N VAL A 106 1.24 -4.40 6.10
CA VAL A 106 2.06 -4.76 7.27
C VAL A 106 2.49 -6.22 7.18
N SER A 107 1.60 -7.12 6.72
CA SER A 107 1.94 -8.54 6.53
C SER A 107 3.11 -8.74 5.56
N GLY A 108 3.14 -8.02 4.43
CA GLY A 108 4.25 -8.12 3.46
C GLY A 108 5.59 -7.72 4.07
N VAL A 109 5.62 -6.61 4.81
CA VAL A 109 6.83 -6.14 5.51
C VAL A 109 7.24 -7.12 6.62
N ALA A 110 6.27 -7.63 7.40
CA ALA A 110 6.54 -8.59 8.47
C ALA A 110 7.17 -9.89 7.94
N ARG A 111 6.67 -10.40 6.81
CA ARG A 111 7.26 -11.56 6.12
C ARG A 111 8.70 -11.29 5.71
N TRP A 112 8.95 -10.15 5.08
CA TRP A 112 10.29 -9.75 4.63
C TRP A 112 11.30 -9.64 5.78
N CYS A 113 10.89 -9.03 6.91
CA CYS A 113 11.69 -8.93 8.13
C CYS A 113 11.95 -10.31 8.76
N ALA A 114 10.93 -11.16 8.87
CA ALA A 114 11.04 -12.49 9.46
C ALA A 114 12.04 -13.38 8.69
N GLU A 115 12.01 -13.35 7.35
CA GLU A 115 12.97 -14.06 6.48
C GLU A 115 14.42 -13.62 6.71
N ARG A 116 14.63 -12.42 7.27
CA ARG A 116 15.94 -11.83 7.54
C ARG A 116 16.32 -11.82 9.02
N GLY A 117 15.48 -12.37 9.89
CA GLY A 117 15.67 -12.34 11.34
C GLY A 117 15.67 -10.91 11.92
N GLN A 118 14.94 -9.98 11.27
CA GLN A 118 14.83 -8.59 11.70
C GLN A 118 13.54 -8.36 12.49
N GLU A 119 13.61 -7.50 13.50
CA GLU A 119 12.42 -7.03 14.21
C GLU A 119 11.66 -5.98 13.37
N LEU A 120 10.33 -6.08 13.35
CA LEU A 120 9.46 -5.08 12.75
C LEU A 120 8.87 -4.18 13.84
N PHE A 121 9.01 -2.88 13.63
CA PHE A 121 8.33 -1.85 14.43
C PHE A 121 7.29 -1.14 13.57
N VAL A 122 6.09 -0.95 14.10
CA VAL A 122 4.99 -0.26 13.42
C VAL A 122 4.68 1.03 14.17
N LEU A 123 4.83 2.16 13.47
CA LEU A 123 4.32 3.46 13.94
C LEU A 123 2.94 3.68 13.34
N TRP A 124 1.91 3.57 14.16
CA TRP A 124 0.52 3.75 13.74
C TRP A 124 0.04 5.17 14.04
N PHE A 125 -0.26 5.95 13.01
CA PHE A 125 -0.78 7.32 13.14
C PHE A 125 -2.23 7.36 12.68
N ASP A 126 -3.16 7.26 13.62
CA ASP A 126 -4.60 7.24 13.39
C ASP A 126 -5.33 7.89 14.58
N ALA A 127 -6.51 8.45 14.34
CA ALA A 127 -7.42 8.90 15.38
C ALA A 127 -8.08 7.73 16.14
N HIS A 128 -8.01 6.52 15.59
CA HIS A 128 -8.59 5.29 16.14
C HIS A 128 -7.49 4.27 16.45
N GLY A 129 -7.71 3.41 17.45
CA GLY A 129 -6.78 2.37 17.89
C GLY A 129 -7.45 1.03 18.10
#